data_AF-A0A7V9FAB6-F1
#
_entry.id   AF-A0A7V9FAB6-F1
#
_cell.length_a   1.000
_cell.length_b   1.000
_cell.length_c   1.000
_cell.angle_alpha   90.00
_cell.angle_beta   90.00
_cell.angle_gamma   90.00
#
_symmetry.space_group_name_H-M   'P 1'
#
loop_
_entity.id
_entity.type
_entity.pdbx_description
1 polymer ?
#
loop_
_entity_poly.entity_id
_entity_poly.type
_entity_poly.pdbx_seq_one_letter_code
_entity_poly.pdbx_strand_id
1 'polypeptide(L)'
;MSMGAERRHDTVRLLRVLGDAWLREPDDALLARLAALPPLRDVAATSVPAELAVSYAELFLQAIPPYASLFLSEDAMLNSDAAEHAQRSYGRAGFTFEAGWRAGAADHLGVELHFIAHLLEAESPAWKRFLVEQVLGWAPVCCLAVERAEAAPLYSGVAQLTGEVLIVLADS
;
A
#
# COMPACT_ATOMS: atom_id res chain seq x y z
N MET A 1 -2.00 -23.81 3.27
CA MET A 1 -1.50 -24.39 2.00
C MET A 1 -0.42 -23.48 1.46
N SER A 2 0.56 -23.97 0.69
CA SER A 2 1.59 -23.10 0.10
C SER A 2 1.04 -22.39 -1.14
N MET A 3 1.26 -21.08 -1.28
CA MET A 3 0.84 -20.32 -2.46
C MET A 3 1.64 -20.77 -3.68
N GLY A 4 0.96 -21.18 -4.76
CA GLY A 4 1.61 -21.62 -5.99
C GLY A 4 2.45 -20.52 -6.64
N ALA A 5 3.50 -20.90 -7.37
CA ALA A 5 4.51 -19.98 -7.90
C ALA A 5 3.95 -18.87 -8.82
N GLU A 6 3.04 -19.24 -9.73
CA GLU A 6 2.37 -18.28 -10.64
C GLU A 6 1.53 -17.26 -9.87
N ARG A 7 0.63 -17.75 -9.00
CA ARG A 7 -0.18 -16.91 -8.11
C ARG A 7 0.68 -15.96 -7.29
N ARG A 8 1.79 -16.45 -6.73
CA ARG A 8 2.72 -15.64 -5.94
C ARG A 8 3.37 -14.54 -6.78
N HIS A 9 3.79 -14.85 -8.01
CA HIS A 9 4.37 -13.87 -8.92
C HIS A 9 3.39 -12.74 -9.22
N ASP A 10 2.13 -13.09 -9.49
CA ASP A 10 1.07 -12.10 -9.77
C ASP A 10 0.75 -11.25 -8.53
N THR A 11 0.65 -11.87 -7.35
CA THR A 11 0.47 -11.16 -6.07
C THR A 11 1.61 -10.17 -5.82
N VAL A 12 2.86 -10.59 -6.02
CA VAL A 12 4.03 -9.71 -5.83
C VAL A 12 3.94 -8.49 -6.77
N ARG A 13 3.60 -8.70 -8.04
CA ARG A 13 3.42 -7.60 -8.98
C ARG A 13 2.28 -6.66 -8.57
N LEU A 14 1.15 -7.22 -8.15
CA LEU A 14 -0.02 -6.46 -7.72
C LEU A 14 0.32 -5.59 -6.50
N LEU A 15 0.94 -6.16 -5.47
CA LEU A 15 1.35 -5.43 -4.28
C LEU A 15 2.33 -4.29 -4.59
N ARG A 16 3.28 -4.50 -5.50
CA ARG A 16 4.20 -3.45 -5.94
C ARG A 16 3.48 -2.30 -6.66
N VAL A 17 2.54 -2.61 -7.55
CA VAL A 17 1.74 -1.59 -8.27
C VAL A 17 0.88 -0.78 -7.30
N LEU A 18 0.19 -1.46 -6.37
CA LEU A 18 -0.60 -0.78 -5.34
C LEU A 18 0.30 0.04 -4.42
N GLY A 19 1.42 -0.51 -3.94
CA GLY A 19 2.39 0.18 -3.11
C GLY A 19 2.88 1.48 -3.73
N ASP A 20 3.19 1.47 -5.03
CA ASP A 20 3.55 2.68 -5.78
C ASP A 20 2.42 3.72 -5.79
N ALA A 21 1.16 3.29 -5.99
CA ALA A 21 0.01 4.19 -6.03
C ALA A 21 -0.30 4.86 -4.69
N TRP A 22 0.09 4.23 -3.57
CA TRP A 22 0.03 4.83 -2.24
C TRP A 22 1.21 5.78 -1.98
N LEU A 23 2.40 5.51 -2.54
CA LEU A 23 3.65 6.21 -2.20
C LEU A 23 3.91 7.50 -2.98
N ARG A 24 3.28 7.68 -4.14
CA ARG A 24 3.55 8.82 -5.01
C ARG A 24 2.37 9.18 -5.89
N GLU A 25 2.40 10.39 -6.40
CA GLU A 25 1.52 10.86 -7.45
C GLU A 25 1.66 9.95 -8.70
N PRO A 26 0.56 9.44 -9.27
CA PRO A 26 0.62 8.63 -10.48
C PRO A 26 1.10 9.44 -11.69
N ASP A 27 2.20 8.97 -12.29
CA ASP A 27 2.66 9.39 -13.62
C ASP A 27 2.08 8.47 -14.70
N ASP A 28 2.33 8.77 -15.97
CA ASP A 28 1.83 7.98 -17.10
C ASP A 28 2.24 6.50 -17.00
N ALA A 29 3.45 6.22 -16.49
CA ALA A 29 3.95 4.86 -16.32
C ALA A 29 3.17 4.10 -15.23
N LEU A 30 2.87 4.73 -14.10
CA LEU A 30 2.05 4.12 -13.06
C LEU A 30 0.60 3.95 -13.52
N LEU A 31 0.03 4.94 -14.22
CA LEU A 31 -1.31 4.83 -14.79
C LEU A 31 -1.44 3.69 -15.78
N ALA A 32 -0.43 3.48 -16.65
CA ALA A 32 -0.42 2.33 -17.56
C ALA A 32 -0.42 0.98 -16.81
N ARG A 33 0.33 0.88 -15.70
CA ARG A 33 0.35 -0.32 -14.84
C ARG A 33 -0.97 -0.52 -14.11
N LEU A 34 -1.58 0.55 -13.59
CA LEU A 34 -2.89 0.50 -12.94
C LEU A 34 -3.99 0.14 -13.95
N ALA A 35 -3.94 0.67 -15.17
CA ALA A 35 -4.90 0.36 -16.23
C ALA A 35 -4.83 -1.10 -16.71
N ALA A 36 -3.73 -1.80 -16.45
CA ALA A 36 -3.62 -3.23 -16.70
C ALA A 36 -4.41 -4.08 -15.69
N LEU A 37 -4.76 -3.51 -14.52
CA LEU A 37 -5.57 -4.18 -13.50
C LEU A 37 -7.06 -4.03 -13.87
N PRO A 38 -7.80 -5.13 -14.10
CA PRO A 38 -9.20 -5.04 -14.54
C PRO A 38 -10.10 -4.15 -13.68
N PRO A 39 -10.01 -4.15 -12.33
CA PRO A 39 -10.84 -3.27 -11.49
C PRO A 39 -10.54 -1.77 -11.67
N LEU A 40 -9.33 -1.41 -12.13
CA LEU A 40 -8.88 -0.02 -12.26
C LEU A 40 -8.75 0.45 -13.72
N ARG A 41 -9.02 -0.44 -14.69
CA ARG A 41 -8.75 -0.20 -16.12
C ARG A 41 -9.31 1.14 -16.61
N ASP A 42 -10.61 1.33 -16.47
CA ASP A 42 -11.31 2.45 -17.09
C ASP A 42 -11.01 3.76 -16.36
N VAL A 43 -10.93 3.72 -15.02
CA VAL A 43 -10.63 4.90 -14.21
C VAL A 43 -9.18 5.34 -14.40
N ALA A 44 -8.22 4.42 -14.47
CA ALA A 44 -6.81 4.76 -14.72
C ALA A 44 -6.60 5.27 -16.16
N ALA A 45 -7.28 4.69 -17.15
CA ALA A 45 -7.15 5.09 -18.55
C ALA A 45 -7.73 6.49 -18.86
N THR A 46 -8.67 6.97 -18.04
CA THR A 46 -9.29 8.29 -18.20
C THR A 46 -8.74 9.34 -17.23
N SER A 47 -7.86 8.95 -16.30
CA SER A 47 -7.27 9.86 -15.33
C SER A 47 -6.19 10.75 -15.94
N VAL A 48 -6.07 11.98 -15.43
CA VAL A 48 -5.06 12.95 -15.83
C VAL A 48 -4.02 13.13 -14.70
N PRO A 49 -2.71 12.88 -14.93
CA PRO A 49 -1.69 12.96 -13.89
C PRO A 49 -1.67 14.27 -13.08
N ALA A 50 -1.87 15.41 -13.74
CA ALA A 50 -1.86 16.72 -13.07
C ALA A 50 -3.02 16.88 -12.08
N GLU A 51 -4.22 16.38 -12.41
CA GLU A 51 -5.38 16.40 -11.52
C GLU A 51 -5.21 15.43 -10.36
N LEU A 52 -4.65 14.25 -10.65
CA LEU A 52 -4.31 13.27 -9.63
C LEU A 52 -3.27 13.79 -8.65
N ALA A 53 -2.26 14.54 -9.10
CA ALA A 53 -1.26 15.12 -8.20
C ALA A 53 -1.89 16.07 -7.17
N VAL A 54 -2.87 16.89 -7.59
CA VAL A 54 -3.64 17.75 -6.67
C VAL A 54 -4.44 16.91 -5.69
N SER A 55 -5.22 15.94 -6.20
CA SER A 55 -6.02 15.07 -5.35
C SER A 55 -5.17 14.20 -4.42
N TYR A 56 -3.96 13.81 -4.81
CA TYR A 56 -3.00 13.09 -3.97
C TYR A 56 -2.56 13.95 -2.79
N ALA A 57 -2.21 15.21 -3.04
CA ALA A 57 -1.80 16.14 -1.99
C ALA A 57 -2.93 16.39 -0.99
N GLU A 58 -4.14 16.64 -1.47
CA GLU A 58 -5.32 16.85 -0.63
C GLU A 58 -5.67 15.59 0.17
N LEU A 59 -5.65 14.43 -0.48
CA LEU A 59 -6.04 13.17 0.15
C LEU A 59 -4.96 12.63 1.09
N PHE A 60 -3.77 12.32 0.58
CA PHE A 60 -2.76 11.57 1.34
C PHE A 60 -1.76 12.43 2.11
N LEU A 61 -1.58 13.70 1.73
CA LEU A 61 -0.66 14.58 2.47
C LEU A 61 -1.38 15.41 3.53
N GLN A 62 -2.68 15.68 3.35
CA GLN A 62 -3.44 16.56 4.24
C GLN A 62 -4.55 15.83 5.01
N ALA A 63 -5.41 15.07 4.33
CA ALA A 63 -6.61 14.54 4.97
C ALA A 63 -6.40 13.17 5.65
N ILE A 64 -5.81 12.22 4.93
CA ILE A 64 -5.69 10.80 5.33
C ILE A 64 -4.27 10.31 5.03
N PRO A 65 -3.26 10.71 5.82
CA PRO A 65 -1.90 10.22 5.61
C PRO A 65 -1.83 8.73 5.97
N PRO A 66 -1.39 7.86 5.05
CA PRO A 66 -1.56 6.41 5.21
C PRO A 66 -0.40 5.81 6.01
N TYR A 67 -0.32 6.14 7.30
CA TYR A 67 0.69 5.63 8.24
C TYR A 67 0.01 4.91 9.41
N ALA A 68 0.47 3.71 9.74
CA ALA A 68 -0.08 2.93 10.86
C ALA A 68 -0.13 3.74 12.17
N SER A 69 0.93 4.53 12.43
CA SER A 69 1.06 5.40 13.60
C SER A 69 -0.13 6.36 13.76
N LEU A 70 -0.73 6.87 12.68
CA LEU A 70 -1.85 7.81 12.76
C LEU A 70 -3.19 7.13 13.03
N PHE A 71 -3.28 5.81 12.79
CA PHE A 71 -4.50 5.02 13.00
C PHE A 71 -4.47 4.24 14.32
N LEU A 72 -3.28 3.90 14.82
CA LEU A 72 -3.11 3.04 15.99
C LEU A 72 -2.68 3.79 17.27
N SER A 73 -1.96 4.91 17.14
CA SER A 73 -1.48 5.66 18.30
C SER A 73 -2.60 6.52 18.89
N GLU A 74 -2.70 6.54 20.23
CA GLU A 74 -3.61 7.46 20.95
C GLU A 74 -3.28 8.94 20.68
N ASP A 75 -2.01 9.26 20.45
CA ASP A 75 -1.52 10.62 20.23
C ASP A 75 -1.44 11.02 18.75
N ALA A 76 -1.75 10.08 17.83
CA ALA A 76 -1.67 10.27 16.37
C ALA A 76 -0.35 10.92 15.89
N MET A 77 0.78 10.49 16.45
CA MET A 77 2.11 10.98 16.08
C MET A 77 2.85 9.99 15.18
N LEU A 78 3.46 10.48 14.10
CA LEU A 78 4.36 9.68 13.25
C LEU A 78 5.61 9.22 14.01
N ASN A 79 6.25 8.16 13.49
CA ASN A 79 7.44 7.55 14.07
C ASN A 79 7.21 6.99 15.49
N SER A 80 6.02 6.44 15.71
CA SER A 80 5.67 5.71 16.94
C SER A 80 6.22 4.27 16.94
N ASP A 81 5.87 3.48 17.95
CA ASP A 81 6.18 2.04 18.05
C ASP A 81 5.86 1.26 16.77
N ALA A 82 4.79 1.62 16.05
CA ALA A 82 4.42 0.98 14.79
C ALA A 82 5.53 1.15 13.72
N ALA A 83 6.04 2.37 13.55
CA ALA A 83 7.14 2.65 12.63
C ALA A 83 8.43 1.93 13.05
N GLU A 84 8.73 1.86 14.35
CA GLU A 84 9.90 1.13 14.83
C GLU A 84 9.77 -0.39 14.59
N HIS A 85 8.57 -0.95 14.77
CA HIS A 85 8.28 -2.36 14.54
C HIS A 85 8.45 -2.73 13.06
N ALA A 86 7.92 -1.89 12.16
CA ALA A 86 8.11 -2.01 10.73
C ALA A 86 9.61 -1.98 10.37
N GLN A 87 10.34 -0.96 10.85
CA GLN A 87 11.76 -0.79 10.56
C GLN A 87 12.62 -1.98 11.02
N ARG A 88 12.34 -2.54 12.20
CA ARG A 88 13.04 -3.76 12.69
C ARG A 88 12.75 -4.97 11.81
N SER A 89 11.53 -5.09 11.30
CA SER A 89 11.15 -6.17 10.38
C SER A 89 11.89 -6.04 9.05
N TYR A 90 12.00 -4.82 8.52
CA TYR A 90 12.75 -4.53 7.29
C TYR A 90 14.23 -4.91 7.44
N GLY A 91 14.87 -4.49 8.54
CA GLY A 91 16.27 -4.81 8.81
C GLY A 91 16.56 -6.31 8.91
N ARG A 92 15.66 -7.09 9.53
CA ARG A 92 15.80 -8.57 9.63
C ARG A 92 15.70 -9.28 8.28
N ALA A 93 14.96 -8.70 7.35
CA ALA A 93 14.72 -9.27 6.02
C ALA A 93 15.64 -8.67 4.93
N GLY A 94 16.57 -7.78 5.31
CA GLY A 94 17.44 -7.08 4.37
C GLY A 94 16.70 -6.18 3.38
N PHE A 95 15.50 -5.71 3.75
CA PHE A 95 14.69 -4.85 2.90
C PHE A 95 15.18 -3.39 2.99
N THR A 96 15.32 -2.75 1.83
CA THR A 96 15.76 -1.36 1.71
C THR A 96 14.75 -0.58 0.91
N PHE A 97 14.52 0.68 1.31
CA PHE A 97 13.68 1.62 0.59
C PHE A 97 14.30 1.93 -0.78
N GLU A 98 13.47 1.97 -1.83
CA GLU A 98 13.93 2.38 -3.14
C GLU A 98 14.22 3.88 -3.18
N ALA A 99 15.14 4.28 -4.06
CA ALA A 99 15.46 5.69 -4.27
C ALA A 99 14.22 6.43 -4.78
N GLY A 100 13.83 7.50 -4.09
CA GLY A 100 12.69 8.34 -4.46
C GLY A 100 11.39 8.02 -3.73
N TRP A 101 11.33 7.01 -2.86
CA TRP A 101 10.19 6.87 -1.94
C TRP A 101 10.19 8.03 -0.94
N ARG A 102 9.08 8.77 -0.89
CA ARG A 102 8.89 9.96 -0.04
C ARG A 102 7.99 9.65 1.16
N ALA A 103 8.28 8.55 1.86
CA ALA A 103 7.59 8.21 3.11
C ALA A 103 8.30 8.86 4.31
N GLY A 104 7.54 9.52 5.18
CA GLY A 104 8.04 10.18 6.40
C GLY A 104 8.29 9.25 7.58
N ALA A 105 7.87 7.99 7.48
CA ALA A 105 8.04 6.94 8.48
C ALA A 105 7.93 5.54 7.82
N ALA A 106 8.46 4.51 8.50
CA ALA A 106 8.58 3.15 7.96
C ALA A 106 7.24 2.39 7.84
N ASP A 107 6.23 2.82 8.58
CA ASP A 107 4.88 2.24 8.66
C ASP A 107 3.88 2.87 7.67
N HIS A 108 4.39 3.47 6.59
CA HIS A 108 3.56 3.94 5.49
C HIS A 108 3.00 2.75 4.71
N LEU A 109 1.69 2.74 4.42
CA LEU A 109 1.00 1.60 3.79
C LEU A 109 1.71 1.11 2.53
N GLY A 110 2.06 2.04 1.63
CA GLY A 110 2.75 1.66 0.39
C GLY A 110 4.12 1.00 0.61
N VAL A 111 4.85 1.36 1.67
CA VAL A 111 6.11 0.70 2.05
C VAL A 111 5.83 -0.71 2.56
N GLU A 112 4.82 -0.86 3.42
CA GLU A 112 4.43 -2.15 3.99
C GLU A 112 3.95 -3.13 2.90
N LEU A 113 3.23 -2.66 1.88
CA LEU A 113 2.83 -3.46 0.72
C LEU A 113 4.05 -3.97 -0.08
N HIS A 114 5.02 -3.08 -0.34
CA HIS A 114 6.28 -3.47 -0.98
C HIS A 114 7.08 -4.46 -0.11
N PHE A 115 7.03 -4.31 1.21
CA PHE A 115 7.70 -5.25 2.11
C PHE A 115 7.04 -6.63 2.11
N ILE A 116 5.69 -6.71 2.08
CA ILE A 116 4.98 -7.98 1.92
C ILE A 116 5.37 -8.62 0.58
N ALA A 117 5.45 -7.84 -0.50
CA ALA A 117 5.89 -8.32 -1.81
C ALA A 117 7.34 -8.88 -1.76
N HIS A 118 8.26 -8.20 -1.07
CA HIS A 118 9.63 -8.67 -0.84
C HIS A 118 9.67 -10.02 -0.10
N LEU A 119 8.91 -10.16 0.98
CA LEU A 119 8.85 -11.41 1.74
C LEU A 119 8.24 -12.56 0.93
N LEU A 120 7.23 -12.27 0.10
CA LEU A 120 6.63 -13.23 -0.81
C LEU A 120 7.63 -13.69 -1.89
N GLU A 121 8.35 -12.76 -2.51
CA GLU A 121 9.37 -13.07 -3.52
C GLU A 121 10.50 -13.92 -2.95
N ALA A 122 10.90 -13.67 -1.70
CA ALA A 122 11.86 -14.48 -0.96
C ALA A 122 11.30 -15.80 -0.40
N GLU A 123 10.01 -16.11 -0.65
CA GLU A 123 9.28 -17.25 -0.09
C GLU A 123 9.36 -17.34 1.46
N SER A 124 9.53 -16.20 2.12
CA SER A 124 9.70 -16.12 3.57
C SER A 124 8.35 -16.25 4.27
N PRO A 125 8.14 -17.22 5.18
CA PRO A 125 6.86 -17.37 5.87
C PRO A 125 6.51 -16.18 6.79
N ALA A 126 7.46 -15.26 7.02
CA ALA A 126 7.25 -14.06 7.80
C ALA A 126 6.19 -13.12 7.21
N TRP A 127 5.87 -13.21 5.91
CA TRP A 127 4.88 -12.34 5.28
C TRP A 127 3.51 -12.42 5.95
N LYS A 128 3.07 -13.63 6.34
CA LYS A 128 1.76 -13.84 6.99
C LYS A 128 1.71 -13.14 8.33
N ARG A 129 2.76 -13.33 9.13
CA ARG A 129 2.85 -12.73 10.45
C ARG A 129 2.91 -11.21 10.34
N PHE A 130 3.72 -10.67 9.42
CA PHE A 130 3.79 -9.23 9.20
C PHE A 130 2.43 -8.66 8.78
N LEU A 131 1.75 -9.28 7.80
CA LEU A 131 0.42 -8.88 7.36
C LEU A 131 -0.57 -8.80 8.54
N VAL A 132 -0.65 -9.87 9.35
CA VAL A 132 -1.62 -9.94 10.45
C VAL A 132 -1.26 -8.99 11.60
N GLU A 133 0.00 -8.96 12.02
CA GLU A 133 0.43 -8.22 13.22
C GLU A 133 0.66 -6.72 12.94
N GLN A 134 1.05 -6.33 11.72
CA GLN A 134 1.45 -4.96 11.40
C GLN A 134 0.43 -4.23 10.53
N VAL A 135 -0.21 -4.92 9.58
CA VAL A 135 -0.99 -4.24 8.52
C VAL A 135 -2.49 -4.32 8.75
N LEU A 136 -3.04 -5.51 9.05
CA LEU A 136 -4.49 -5.73 9.09
C LEU A 136 -5.22 -4.98 10.22
N GLY A 137 -4.50 -4.57 11.26
CA GLY A 137 -5.09 -3.80 12.38
C GLY A 137 -5.55 -2.40 12.00
N TRP A 138 -5.05 -1.84 10.89
CA TRP A 138 -5.29 -0.43 10.54
C TRP A 138 -5.53 -0.19 9.05
N ALA A 139 -4.85 -0.92 8.17
CA ALA A 139 -4.90 -0.67 6.72
C ALA A 139 -6.32 -0.79 6.12
N PRO A 140 -7.17 -1.76 6.53
CA PRO A 140 -8.56 -1.81 6.05
C PRO A 140 -9.38 -0.57 6.44
N VAL A 141 -9.13 0.00 7.63
CA VAL A 141 -9.79 1.24 8.08
C VAL A 141 -9.28 2.43 7.26
N CYS A 142 -7.99 2.49 6.98
CA CYS A 142 -7.41 3.48 6.07
C CYS A 142 -8.03 3.40 4.67
N CYS A 143 -8.16 2.19 4.10
CA CYS A 143 -8.80 2.00 2.80
C CYS A 143 -10.25 2.52 2.81
N LEU A 144 -11.03 2.15 3.82
CA LEU A 144 -12.41 2.61 3.97
C LEU A 144 -12.52 4.13 4.13
N ALA A 145 -11.57 4.76 4.82
CA ALA A 145 -11.52 6.23 4.96
C ALA A 145 -11.27 6.90 3.60
N VAL A 146 -10.36 6.34 2.79
CA VAL A 146 -10.07 6.84 1.43
C VAL A 146 -11.26 6.63 0.49
N GLU A 147 -11.93 5.47 0.53
CA GLU A 147 -13.12 5.19 -0.27
C GLU A 147 -14.27 6.15 0.03
N ARG A 148 -14.36 6.64 1.26
CA ARG A 148 -15.38 7.61 1.69
C ARG A 148 -14.98 9.06 1.47
N ALA A 149 -13.72 9.32 1.11
CA ALA A 149 -13.26 10.66 0.80
C ALA A 149 -13.79 11.10 -0.58
N GLU A 150 -14.17 12.37 -0.71
CA GLU A 150 -14.54 12.98 -2.00
C GLU A 150 -13.28 13.32 -2.82
N ALA A 151 -12.48 12.31 -3.14
CA ALA A 151 -11.24 12.41 -3.91
C ALA A 151 -11.41 11.89 -5.35
N ALA A 152 -10.35 11.97 -6.15
CA ALA A 152 -10.36 11.41 -7.51
C ALA A 152 -10.74 9.91 -7.48
N PRO A 153 -11.64 9.43 -8.37
CA PRO A 153 -12.14 8.05 -8.35
C PRO A 153 -11.04 6.97 -8.41
N LEU A 154 -9.88 7.28 -8.99
CA LEU A 154 -8.73 6.39 -9.02
C LEU A 154 -8.31 5.97 -7.60
N TYR A 155 -8.27 6.89 -6.64
CA TYR A 155 -7.82 6.60 -5.29
C TYR A 155 -8.82 5.75 -4.50
N SER A 156 -10.12 5.97 -4.70
CA SER A 156 -11.15 5.06 -4.16
C SER A 156 -10.99 3.65 -4.74
N GLY A 157 -10.73 3.52 -6.04
CA GLY A 157 -10.48 2.21 -6.66
C GLY A 157 -9.21 1.53 -6.13
N VAL A 158 -8.12 2.27 -5.98
CA VAL A 158 -6.86 1.76 -5.40
C VAL A 158 -7.08 1.30 -3.96
N ALA A 159 -7.81 2.07 -3.15
CA ALA A 159 -8.13 1.72 -1.78
C ALA A 159 -8.98 0.45 -1.68
N GLN A 160 -10.05 0.36 -2.48
CA GLN A 160 -10.90 -0.82 -2.54
C GLN A 160 -10.09 -2.08 -2.91
N LEU A 161 -9.32 -2.02 -4.00
CA LEU A 161 -8.52 -3.15 -4.46
C LEU A 161 -7.42 -3.52 -3.44
N THR A 162 -6.84 -2.54 -2.76
CA THR A 162 -5.86 -2.79 -1.68
C THR A 162 -6.52 -3.55 -0.52
N GLY A 163 -7.70 -3.10 -0.05
CA GLY A 163 -8.44 -3.78 1.00
C GLY A 163 -8.81 -5.22 0.65
N GLU A 164 -9.33 -5.45 -0.56
CA GLU A 164 -9.67 -6.78 -1.07
C GLU A 164 -8.45 -7.71 -1.10
N VAL A 165 -7.30 -7.23 -1.61
CA VAL A 165 -6.06 -8.01 -1.68
C VAL A 165 -5.55 -8.39 -0.29
N LEU A 166 -5.60 -7.47 0.68
CA LEU A 166 -5.16 -7.74 2.05
C LEU A 166 -6.01 -8.84 2.72
N ILE A 167 -7.34 -8.82 2.50
CA ILE A 167 -8.26 -9.84 3.01
C ILE A 167 -7.96 -11.20 2.37
N VAL A 168 -7.87 -11.26 1.03
CA VAL A 168 -7.59 -12.51 0.31
C VAL A 168 -6.23 -13.10 0.71
N LEU A 169 -5.23 -12.26 0.98
CA LEU A 169 -3.92 -12.71 1.45
C LEU A 169 -3.96 -13.28 2.87
N ALA A 170 -4.78 -12.72 3.74
CA ALA A 170 -4.95 -13.22 5.11
C ALA A 170 -5.54 -14.64 5.13
N ASP A 171 -6.41 -14.96 4.17
CA ASP A 171 -7.09 -16.26 4.05
C ASP A 171 -6.26 -17.34 3.30
N SER A 172 -5.09 -16.99 2.76
CA SER A 172 -4.23 -17.87 1.95
C SER A 172 -3.27 -18.75 2.77
#